data_AF-A0A952YBG2-F1
#
_entry.id   AF-A0A952YBG2-F1
#
_cell.length_a   1.000
_cell.length_b   1.000
_cell.length_c   1.000
_cell.angle_alpha   90.00
_cell.angle_beta   90.00
_cell.angle_gamma   90.00
#
_symmetry.space_group_name_H-M   'P 1'
#
loop_
_entity.id
_entity.type
_entity.pdbx_description
1 polymer ?
#
loop_
_entity_poly.entity_id
_entity_poly.type
_entity_poly.pdbx_seq_one_letter_code
_entity_poly.pdbx_strand_id
1 'polypeptide(L)' 'MDKFTITPLEQWHVPLGGQEIELQQIDFAAGGMSMLRVRIREGRRFTIFDLDPVTAQAWGDAMCRWAQAQPGKEPA' A
#
# COMPACT_ATOMS: atom_id res chain seq x y z
N MET A 1 4.48 18.63 -17.76
CA MET A 1 3.35 18.26 -16.89
C MET A 1 3.40 16.76 -16.80
N ASP A 2 4.07 16.24 -15.77
CA ASP A 2 4.40 14.82 -15.75
C ASP A 2 3.15 13.96 -15.67
N LYS A 3 3.16 12.94 -16.51
CA LYS A 3 2.03 12.47 -17.31
C LYS A 3 1.45 11.24 -16.62
N PHE A 4 0.93 11.39 -15.40
CA PHE A 4 0.33 10.27 -14.68
C PHE A 4 -0.88 10.68 -13.86
N THR A 5 -1.85 9.78 -13.77
CA THR A 5 -3.03 9.93 -12.92
C THR A 5 -2.79 9.23 -11.58
N ILE A 6 -3.24 9.86 -10.50
CA ILE A 6 -3.21 9.27 -9.15
C ILE A 6 -4.65 8.98 -8.74
N THR A 7 -4.93 7.74 -8.38
CA THR A 7 -6.22 7.31 -7.84
C THR A 7 -6.01 6.83 -6.40
N PRO A 8 -6.53 7.53 -5.38
CA PRO A 8 -6.50 7.04 -4.00
C PRO A 8 -7.25 5.72 -3.89
N LEU A 9 -6.68 4.75 -3.17
CA LEU A 9 -7.30 3.45 -2.95
C LEU A 9 -7.75 3.30 -1.50
N GLU A 10 -6.81 3.40 -0.55
CA GLU A 10 -7.07 3.13 0.86
C GLU A 10 -6.17 3.96 1.77
N GLN A 11 -6.62 4.20 3.01
CA GLN A 11 -5.83 4.87 4.04
C GLN A 11 -6.08 4.24 5.42
N TRP A 12 -5.00 4.00 6.16
CA TRP A 12 -5.04 3.48 7.52
C TRP A 12 -4.16 4.28 8.47
N HIS A 13 -4.58 4.31 9.74
CA HIS A 13 -3.76 4.78 10.85
C HIS A 13 -3.35 3.60 11.74
N VAL A 14 -2.05 3.41 11.92
CA VAL A 14 -1.50 2.33 12.75
C VAL A 14 -1.50 2.75 14.23
N PRO A 15 -2.32 2.14 15.11
CA PRO A 15 -2.51 2.64 16.48
C PRO A 15 -1.25 2.59 17.36
N LEU A 16 -0.36 1.61 17.14
CA LEU A 16 0.79 1.37 18.02
C LEU A 16 2.00 2.27 17.71
N GLY A 17 2.08 2.86 16.51
CA GLY A 17 3.22 3.67 16.11
C GLY A 17 2.86 5.01 15.46
N GLY A 18 1.57 5.34 15.35
CA GLY A 18 1.10 6.61 14.79
C GLY A 18 1.44 6.77 13.31
N GLN A 19 1.73 5.68 12.59
CA GLN A 19 2.00 5.74 11.17
C GLN A 19 0.70 5.90 10.38
N GLU A 20 0.70 6.80 9.41
CA GLU A 20 -0.33 6.90 8.39
C GLU A 20 0.16 6.13 7.16
N ILE A 21 -0.62 5.14 6.71
CA ILE A 21 -0.35 4.38 5.49
C ILE A 21 -1.43 4.73 4.48
N GLU A 22 -1.03 5.07 3.26
CA GLU A 22 -1.91 5.38 2.15
C GLU A 22 -1.49 4.57 0.91
N LEU A 23 -2.47 3.97 0.23
CA LEU A 23 -2.29 3.30 -1.04
C LEU A 23 -2.91 4.14 -2.16
N GLN A 24 -2.17 4.29 -3.26
CA GLN A 24 -2.63 4.98 -4.46
C GLN A 24 -2.28 4.15 -5.69
N GLN A 25 -3.16 4.12 -6.69
CA GLN A 25 -2.77 3.67 -8.03
C GLN A 25 -2.15 4.83 -8.80
N ILE A 26 -1.04 4.56 -9.47
CA ILE A 26 -0.35 5.49 -10.37
C ILE A 26 -0.42 4.92 -11.78
N ASP A 27 -1.09 5.65 -12.67
CA ASP A 27 -1.20 5.29 -14.08
C ASP A 27 -0.33 6.21 -14.93
N PHE A 28 0.74 5.69 -15.51
CA PHE A 28 1.61 6.44 -16.42
C PHE A 28 0.97 6.56 -17.81
N ALA A 29 1.09 7.73 -18.43
CA ALA A 29 0.53 8.00 -19.75
C ALA A 29 1.15 7.10 -20.84
N ALA A 30 0.42 6.97 -21.95
CA ALA A 30 0.75 6.12 -23.11
C ALA A 30 0.69 4.60 -22.84
N GLY A 31 -0.12 4.16 -21.86
CA GLY A 31 -0.37 2.74 -21.61
C GLY A 31 0.75 2.06 -20.83
N GLY A 32 1.49 2.82 -20.01
CA GLY A 32 2.43 2.26 -19.05
C GLY A 32 1.73 1.40 -18.00
N MET A 33 2.48 0.54 -17.32
CA MET A 33 1.96 -0.33 -16.26
C MET A 33 1.40 0.51 -15.10
N SER A 34 0.21 0.16 -14.63
CA SER A 34 -0.35 0.68 -13.38
C SER A 34 0.50 0.20 -12.21
N MET A 35 0.96 1.14 -11.38
CA MET A 35 1.77 0.86 -10.21
C MET A 35 0.97 1.12 -8.94
N LEU A 36 1.20 0.33 -7.89
CA LEU A 36 0.69 0.60 -6.55
C LEU A 36 1.71 1.44 -5.79
N ARG A 37 1.39 2.72 -5.56
CA ARG A 37 2.16 3.58 -4.68
C ARG A 37 1.76 3.37 -3.23
N VAL A 38 2.75 3.06 -2.41
CA VAL A 38 2.64 2.97 -0.96
C VAL A 38 3.26 4.23 -0.35
N ARG A 39 2.52 4.92 0.50
CA ARG A 39 2.99 6.08 1.25
C ARG A 39 2.87 5.77 2.73
N ILE A 40 3.98 5.87 3.44
CA ILE A 40 4.02 5.69 4.89
C ILE A 40 4.57 6.97 5.49
N ARG A 41 3.79 7.59 6.36
CA ARG A 41 4.19 8.77 7.14
C ARG A 41 4.32 8.42 8.60
N GLU A 42 5.45 8.77 9.19
CA GLU A 42 5.72 8.66 10.62
C GLU A 42 6.17 10.04 11.13
N GLY A 43 5.21 10.83 11.62
CA GLY A 43 5.43 12.24 11.99
C GLY A 43 5.92 13.10 10.82
N ARG A 44 7.22 13.39 10.80
CA ARG A 44 7.91 14.16 9.73
C ARG A 44 8.64 13.27 8.72
N ARG A 45 8.75 11.96 8.96
CA ARG A 45 9.41 11.01 8.06
C ARG A 45 8.39 10.47 7.07
N PHE A 46 8.81 10.37 5.82
CA PHE A 46 7.99 9.84 4.73
C PHE A 46 8.79 8.77 3.99
N THR A 47 8.15 7.63 3.76
CA THR A 47 8.63 6.60 2.84
C THR A 47 7.59 6.45 1.75
N ILE A 48 8.01 6.63 0.50
CA ILE A 48 7.15 6.47 -0.67
C ILE A 48 7.86 5.56 -1.65
N PHE A 49 7.18 4.51 -2.09
CA PHE A 49 7.67 3.58 -3.10
C PHE A 49 6.53 3.01 -3.91
N ASP A 50 6.85 2.57 -5.12
CA ASP A 50 5.89 2.02 -6.06
C ASP A 50 6.16 0.52 -6.25
N LEU A 51 5.10 -0.28 -6.27
CA LEU A 51 5.13 -1.72 -6.47
C LEU A 51 4.44 -2.07 -7.79
N ASP A 52 5.03 -2.97 -8.57
CA ASP A 52 4.34 -3.59 -9.70
C ASP A 52 3.27 -4.59 -9.18
N PRO A 53 2.30 -5.01 -10.02
CA PRO A 53 1.23 -5.90 -9.60
C PRO A 53 1.70 -7.25 -9.02
N VAL A 54 2.79 -7.82 -9.52
CA VAL A 54 3.29 -9.13 -9.05
C VAL A 54 3.88 -8.98 -7.65
N THR A 55 4.69 -7.95 -7.43
CA THR A 55 5.27 -7.67 -6.12
C THR A 55 4.19 -7.28 -5.10
N ALA A 56 3.20 -6.46 -5.51
CA ALA A 56 2.07 -6.07 -4.66
C ALA A 56 1.25 -7.29 -4.20
N GLN A 57 0.94 -8.23 -5.11
CA GLN A 57 0.24 -9.46 -4.77
C GLN A 57 1.03 -10.30 -3.76
N ALA A 58 2.32 -10.52 -4.01
CA ALA A 58 3.16 -11.31 -3.13
C ALA A 58 3.26 -10.71 -1.71
N TRP A 59 3.36 -9.38 -1.62
CA TRP A 59 3.38 -8.67 -0.34
C TRP A 59 2.04 -8.77 0.39
N GLY A 60 0.92 -8.55 -0.30
CA GLY A 60 -0.44 -8.71 0.23
C GLY A 60 -0.68 -10.11 0.80
N ASP A 61 -0.34 -11.14 0.04
CA ASP A 61 -0.51 -12.52 0.48
C ASP A 61 0.36 -12.85 1.70
N ALA A 62 1.57 -12.30 1.79
CA ALA A 62 2.43 -12.47 2.96
C ALA A 62 1.81 -11.85 4.22
N MET A 63 1.23 -10.65 4.10
CA MET A 63 0.52 -9.99 5.20
C MET A 63 -0.71 -10.79 5.64
N CYS A 64 -1.52 -11.26 4.70
CA CYS A 64 -2.68 -12.10 4.98
C CYS A 64 -2.31 -13.41 5.69
N ARG A 65 -1.30 -14.12 5.17
CA ARG A 65 -0.79 -15.36 5.80
C ARG A 65 -0.32 -15.11 7.24
N TRP A 66 0.48 -14.06 7.46
CA TRP A 66 0.94 -13.70 8.81
C TRP A 66 -0.25 -13.41 9.73
N ALA A 67 -1.23 -12.64 9.25
CA ALA A 67 -2.37 -12.25 10.05
C ALA A 67 -3.27 -13.45 10.41
N GLN A 68 -3.39 -14.45 9.53
CA GLN A 68 -4.14 -15.69 9.79
C GLN A 68 -3.43 -16.61 10.81
N ALA A 69 -2.11 -16.52 10.93
CA ALA A 69 -1.34 -17.32 11.88
C ALA A 69 -1.40 -16.81 13.33
N GLN A 70 -2.00 -15.64 13.58
CA GLN A 70 -2.07 -15.06 14.93
C GLN A 70 -3.14 -15.76 15.79
N PRO A 71 -2.84 -16.13 17.05
CA PRO A 71 -3.84 -16.71 17.97
C PRO A 71 -5.01 -15.76 18.21
N GLY A 72 -6.24 -16.30 18.28
CA GLY A 72 -7.43 -15.53 18.65
C GLY A 72 -8.13 -14.79 17.50
N LYS A 73 -7.82 -15.12 16.24
CA LYS A 73 -8.57 -14.62 15.09
C LYS A 73 -9.72 -15.59 14.77
N GLU A 74 -10.83 -15.46 15.47
CA GLU A 74 -12.08 -16.06 14.97
C GLU A 74 -12.51 -15.29 13.71
N PRO A 75 -12.86 -15.99 12.61
CA PRO A 75 -13.53 -15.33 11.50
C PRO A 75 -14.87 -14.80 12.03
N ALA A 76 -15.11 -13.51 11.82
CA ALA A 76 -16.45 -12.93 11.95
C ALA A 76 -17.37 -13.50 10.87
#